data_AF-A0A2E9IIR2-F1
#
_entry.id   AF-A0A2E9IIR2-F1
#
_cell.length_a   1.000
_cell.length_b   1.000
_cell.length_c   1.000
_cell.angle_alpha   90.00
_cell.angle_beta   90.00
_cell.angle_gamma   90.00
#
_symmetry.space_group_name_H-M   'P 1'
#
loop_
_entity.id
_entity.type
_entity.pdbx_description
1 polymer ?
#
loop_
_entity_poly.entity_id
_entity_poly.type
_entity_poly.pdbx_seq_one_letter_code
_entity_poly.pdbx_strand_id
1 'polypeptide(L)'
;MDVRTLRSHGWQEVTLESRAHIALFPMAWGMLPLGFAWVMWFTEAYNDLIPWLGAASLFFMLIGGLAGVSSRVGTLNASRVGIGLGTICFGVLVWGLVAEQTVSVGFGLAYTTVSIYLLFKSLDLIFKDGGYVFELPWDPKVRLPADALEDWGVKTTRFSQTTMAMKRFGSNQFVQVYGVVKGEESWLRIDVFGCLNRTELRSLHFGLDLATFQQLALKEEE
;
A
#
# COMPACT_ATOMS: atom_id res chain seq x y z
N MET A 1 9.04 -20.58 2.64
CA MET A 1 8.16 -21.32 1.70
C MET A 1 8.61 -21.06 0.26
N ASP A 2 8.60 -22.04 -0.65
CA ASP A 2 9.11 -21.87 -2.02
C ASP A 2 7.97 -21.63 -3.03
N VAL A 3 8.21 -20.87 -4.09
CA VAL A 3 7.24 -20.64 -5.18
C VAL A 3 6.81 -21.97 -5.81
N ARG A 4 7.73 -22.94 -5.86
CA ARG A 4 7.47 -24.29 -6.37
C ARG A 4 6.45 -25.05 -5.53
N THR A 5 6.51 -24.92 -4.20
CA THR A 5 5.54 -25.54 -3.28
C THR A 5 4.15 -24.93 -3.40
N LEU A 6 4.04 -23.64 -3.70
CA LEU A 6 2.74 -23.01 -3.98
C LEU A 6 2.14 -23.54 -5.29
N ARG A 7 2.94 -23.56 -6.35
CA ARG A 7 2.51 -24.07 -7.66
C ARG A 7 2.10 -25.53 -7.64
N SER A 8 2.76 -26.38 -6.84
CA SER A 8 2.38 -27.79 -6.71
C SER A 8 1.01 -27.99 -6.06
N HIS A 9 0.50 -27.00 -5.32
CA HIS A 9 -0.82 -27.02 -4.67
C HIS A 9 -1.86 -26.17 -5.41
N GLY A 10 -1.66 -25.92 -6.71
CA GLY A 10 -2.63 -25.23 -7.57
C GLY A 10 -2.56 -23.69 -7.55
N TRP A 11 -1.67 -23.10 -6.75
CA TRP A 11 -1.52 -21.64 -6.70
C TRP A 11 -0.78 -21.09 -7.90
N GLN A 12 -1.39 -20.11 -8.58
CA GLN A 12 -0.84 -19.44 -9.74
C GLN A 12 -0.17 -18.13 -9.34
N GLU A 13 1.04 -17.90 -9.80
CA GLU A 13 1.75 -16.64 -9.56
C GLU A 13 1.21 -15.56 -10.49
N VAL A 14 0.82 -14.42 -9.94
CA VAL A 14 0.31 -13.28 -10.69
C VAL A 14 1.33 -12.16 -10.66
N THR A 15 1.79 -11.76 -11.84
CA THR A 15 2.64 -10.58 -11.99
C THR A 15 1.79 -9.33 -11.87
N LEU A 16 2.07 -8.52 -10.85
CA LEU A 16 1.47 -7.21 -10.75
C LEU A 16 2.17 -6.23 -11.68
N GLU A 17 1.39 -5.55 -12.51
CA GLU A 17 1.89 -4.42 -13.27
C GLU A 17 2.18 -3.25 -12.33
N SER A 18 3.45 -2.85 -12.26
CA SER A 18 3.83 -1.62 -11.55
C SER A 18 3.29 -0.41 -12.32
N ARG A 19 2.29 0.25 -11.74
CA ARG A 19 1.71 1.50 -12.26
C ARG A 19 2.34 2.74 -11.64
N ALA A 20 3.65 2.70 -11.40
CA ALA A 20 4.39 3.78 -10.75
C ALA A 20 4.22 5.14 -11.46
N HIS A 21 4.12 5.14 -12.79
CA HIS A 21 3.93 6.37 -13.57
C HIS A 21 2.64 7.13 -13.22
N ILE A 22 1.57 6.43 -12.84
CA ILE A 22 0.27 7.03 -12.45
C ILE A 22 0.42 7.81 -11.13
N ALA A 23 1.28 7.34 -10.23
CA ALA A 23 1.58 8.02 -8.97
C ALA A 23 2.55 9.19 -9.16
N LEU A 24 3.59 8.99 -9.98
CA LEU A 24 4.65 9.98 -10.16
C LEU A 24 4.18 11.25 -10.89
N PHE A 25 3.23 11.12 -11.82
CA PHE A 25 2.71 12.25 -12.58
C PHE A 25 2.11 13.37 -11.70
N PRO A 26 1.09 13.11 -10.86
CA PRO A 26 0.55 14.13 -9.96
C PRO A 26 1.58 14.61 -8.93
N MET A 27 2.50 13.76 -8.47
CA MET A 27 3.57 14.19 -7.56
C MET A 27 4.51 15.21 -8.20
N ALA A 28 4.87 15.01 -9.47
CA ALA A 28 5.68 15.99 -10.20
C ALA A 28 4.97 17.35 -10.31
N TRP A 29 3.65 17.33 -10.58
CA TRP A 29 2.83 18.53 -10.55
C TRP A 29 2.72 19.16 -9.17
N GLY A 30 2.73 18.35 -8.09
CA GLY A 30 2.77 18.84 -6.71
C GLY A 30 4.09 19.47 -6.30
N MET A 31 5.22 19.09 -6.93
CA MET A 31 6.53 19.71 -6.66
C MET A 31 6.61 21.15 -7.18
N LEU A 32 5.91 21.48 -8.26
CA LEU A 32 5.90 22.82 -8.85
C LEU A 32 5.39 23.91 -7.89
N PRO A 33 4.17 23.82 -7.32
CA PRO A 33 3.67 24.82 -6.39
C PRO A 33 4.52 24.90 -5.12
N LEU A 34 5.13 23.80 -4.66
CA LEU A 34 6.10 23.86 -3.56
C LEU A 34 7.37 24.63 -3.93
N GLY A 35 7.91 24.40 -5.14
CA GLY A 35 9.06 25.14 -5.64
C GLY A 35 8.79 26.64 -5.72
N PHE A 36 7.61 27.03 -6.24
CA PHE A 36 7.18 28.43 -6.25
C PHE A 36 7.00 29.00 -4.85
N ALA A 37 6.41 28.24 -3.93
CA ALA A 37 6.24 28.66 -2.54
C ALA A 37 7.59 28.94 -1.85
N TRP A 38 8.61 28.10 -2.09
CA TRP A 38 9.98 28.35 -1.61
C TRP A 38 10.59 29.61 -2.22
N VAL A 39 10.48 29.79 -3.53
CA VAL A 39 11.02 30.98 -4.22
C VAL A 39 10.35 32.25 -3.70
N MET A 40 9.03 32.27 -3.61
CA MET A 40 8.26 33.40 -3.08
C MET A 40 8.63 33.75 -1.65
N TRP A 41 8.84 32.73 -0.80
CA TRP A 41 9.30 32.93 0.57
C TRP A 41 10.71 33.53 0.63
N PHE A 42 11.65 33.08 -0.21
CA PHE A 42 13.00 33.62 -0.27
C PHE A 42 13.07 35.04 -0.85
N THR A 43 12.20 35.38 -1.81
CA THR A 43 12.18 36.70 -2.45
C THR A 43 11.24 37.68 -1.74
N GLU A 44 10.58 37.25 -0.67
CA GLU A 44 9.54 38.00 0.06
C GLU A 44 8.40 38.52 -0.84
N ALA A 45 8.19 37.88 -1.99
CA ALA A 45 7.23 38.32 -2.99
C ALA A 45 5.95 37.48 -2.90
N TYR A 46 4.79 38.14 -3.01
CA TYR A 46 3.48 37.48 -3.02
C TYR A 46 3.22 36.53 -1.84
N ASN A 47 3.59 36.97 -0.62
CA ASN A 47 3.49 36.16 0.60
C ASN A 47 2.07 35.59 0.85
N ASP A 48 1.03 36.31 0.41
CA ASP A 48 -0.37 35.90 0.54
C ASP A 48 -0.72 34.62 -0.25
N LEU A 49 0.04 34.32 -1.31
CA LEU A 49 -0.16 33.13 -2.16
C LEU A 49 0.54 31.88 -1.63
N ILE A 50 1.53 32.04 -0.76
CA ILE A 50 2.36 30.93 -0.26
C ILE A 50 1.52 29.84 0.42
N PRO A 51 0.54 30.17 1.30
CA PRO A 51 -0.28 29.15 1.95
C PRO A 51 -1.09 28.31 0.97
N TRP A 52 -1.61 28.94 -0.09
CA TRP A 52 -2.40 28.28 -1.12
C TRP A 52 -1.55 27.36 -2.00
N LEU A 53 -0.34 27.80 -2.36
CA LEU A 53 0.61 26.97 -3.11
C LEU A 53 1.09 25.77 -2.29
N GLY A 54 1.36 25.99 -1.00
CA GLY A 54 1.70 24.91 -0.07
C GLY A 54 0.60 23.85 0.06
N ALA A 55 -0.65 24.29 0.24
CA ALA A 55 -1.81 23.41 0.29
C ALA A 55 -2.03 22.66 -1.04
N ALA A 56 -1.91 23.36 -2.19
CA ALA A 56 -2.04 22.76 -3.50
C ALA A 56 -0.97 21.68 -3.74
N SER A 57 0.28 21.91 -3.32
CA SER A 57 1.34 20.90 -3.37
C SER A 57 0.95 19.63 -2.64
N LEU A 58 0.50 19.74 -1.39
CA LEU A 58 0.10 18.59 -0.60
C LEU A 58 -1.12 17.86 -1.17
N PHE A 59 -2.05 18.59 -1.77
CA PHE A 59 -3.19 17.98 -2.45
C PHE A 59 -2.75 17.09 -3.62
N PHE A 60 -1.86 17.58 -4.48
CA PHE A 60 -1.29 16.78 -5.56
C PHE A 60 -0.45 15.59 -5.04
N MET A 61 0.28 15.79 -3.95
CA MET A 61 1.03 14.72 -3.29
C MET A 61 0.10 13.64 -2.72
N LEU A 62 -1.04 14.03 -2.16
CA LEU A 62 -2.04 13.09 -1.68
C LEU A 62 -2.63 12.27 -2.82
N ILE A 63 -2.99 12.91 -3.94
CA ILE A 63 -3.48 12.22 -5.15
C ILE A 63 -2.43 11.21 -5.64
N GLY A 64 -1.16 11.62 -5.74
CA GLY A 64 -0.09 10.72 -6.16
C GLY A 64 0.18 9.57 -5.20
N GLY A 65 0.15 9.85 -3.89
CA GLY A 65 0.28 8.85 -2.85
C GLY A 65 -0.83 7.79 -2.91
N LEU A 66 -2.09 8.24 -3.03
CA LEU A 66 -3.25 7.36 -3.16
C LEU A 66 -3.21 6.54 -4.47
N ALA A 67 -2.81 7.16 -5.58
CA ALA A 67 -2.61 6.47 -6.84
C ALA A 67 -1.54 5.38 -6.73
N GLY A 68 -0.42 5.65 -6.05
CA GLY A 68 0.62 4.65 -5.80
C GLY A 68 0.10 3.46 -4.98
N VAL A 69 -0.65 3.74 -3.92
CA VAL A 69 -1.25 2.72 -3.05
C VAL A 69 -2.36 1.93 -3.75
N SER A 70 -3.11 2.54 -4.68
CA SER A 70 -4.23 1.89 -5.37
C SER A 70 -3.84 0.61 -6.11
N SER A 71 -2.57 0.50 -6.51
CA SER A 71 -2.01 -0.71 -7.14
C SER A 71 -2.03 -1.93 -6.22
N ARG A 72 -1.91 -1.72 -4.90
CA ARG A 72 -2.02 -2.74 -3.86
C ARG A 72 -2.59 -2.10 -2.59
N VAL A 73 -3.92 -2.09 -2.46
CA VAL A 73 -4.61 -1.50 -1.28
C VAL A 73 -4.12 -2.09 0.04
N GLY A 74 -3.65 -3.35 0.04
CA GLY A 74 -3.05 -4.00 1.20
C GLY A 74 -1.82 -3.30 1.79
N THR A 75 -1.11 -2.50 0.99
CA THR A 75 0.09 -1.75 1.42
C THR A 75 -0.19 -0.71 2.50
N LEU A 76 -1.45 -0.29 2.68
CA LEU A 76 -1.86 0.57 3.80
C LEU A 76 -1.59 -0.06 5.18
N ASN A 77 -1.46 -1.39 5.26
CA ASN A 77 -1.10 -2.06 6.50
C ASN A 77 0.37 -1.87 6.90
N ALA A 78 1.23 -1.41 5.98
CA ALA A 78 2.62 -1.06 6.24
C ALA A 78 2.70 0.26 7.00
N SER A 79 3.39 0.25 8.15
CA SER A 79 3.48 1.43 9.01
C SER A 79 4.11 2.63 8.29
N ARG A 80 5.11 2.42 7.44
CA ARG A 80 5.73 3.51 6.66
C ARG A 80 4.74 4.16 5.70
N VAL A 81 3.93 3.35 5.00
CA VAL A 81 2.91 3.86 4.06
C VAL A 81 1.85 4.68 4.81
N GLY A 82 1.37 4.17 5.95
CA GLY A 82 0.45 4.91 6.81
C GLY A 82 1.02 6.23 7.32
N ILE A 83 2.28 6.26 7.78
CA ILE A 83 2.94 7.49 8.23
C ILE A 83 3.09 8.48 7.06
N GLY A 84 3.55 8.03 5.89
CA GLY A 84 3.72 8.89 4.72
C GLY A 84 2.42 9.58 4.31
N LEU A 85 1.34 8.81 4.12
CA LEU A 85 0.03 9.39 3.78
C LEU A 85 -0.56 10.24 4.91
N GLY A 86 -0.43 9.78 6.17
CA GLY A 86 -0.94 10.50 7.33
C GLY A 86 -0.30 11.88 7.51
N THR A 87 1.02 11.98 7.30
CA THR A 87 1.74 13.27 7.39
C THR A 87 1.32 14.25 6.30
N ILE A 88 1.02 13.78 5.09
CA ILE A 88 0.49 14.62 4.00
C ILE A 88 -0.91 15.16 4.35
N CYS A 89 -1.81 14.31 4.85
CA CYS A 89 -3.13 14.74 5.31
C CYS A 89 -3.03 15.79 6.43
N PHE A 90 -2.14 15.57 7.40
CA PHE A 90 -1.91 16.53 8.47
C PHE A 90 -1.29 17.84 7.95
N GLY A 91 -0.47 17.79 6.91
CA GLY A 91 0.12 18.98 6.32
C GLY A 91 -0.90 19.94 5.72
N VAL A 92 -2.06 19.46 5.25
CA VAL A 92 -3.16 20.34 4.81
C VAL A 92 -3.66 21.19 5.97
N LEU A 93 -3.75 20.62 7.18
CA LEU A 93 -4.11 21.36 8.39
C LEU A 93 -3.01 22.37 8.76
N VAL A 94 -1.73 22.00 8.63
CA VAL A 94 -0.61 22.92 8.86
C VAL A 94 -0.73 24.17 7.99
N TRP A 95 -1.07 24.02 6.71
CA TRP A 95 -1.28 25.19 5.84
C TRP A 95 -2.51 26.01 6.18
N GLY A 96 -3.58 25.39 6.71
CA GLY A 96 -4.69 26.12 7.32
C GLY A 96 -4.23 26.99 8.49
N LEU A 97 -3.40 26.45 9.39
CA LEU A 97 -2.84 27.22 10.52
C LEU A 97 -1.86 28.31 10.09
N VAL A 98 -1.12 28.10 8.99
CA VAL A 98 -0.27 29.14 8.39
C VAL A 98 -1.13 30.26 7.79
N ALA A 99 -2.25 29.93 7.14
CA ALA A 99 -3.18 30.93 6.61
C ALA A 99 -3.83 31.79 7.72
N GLU A 100 -4.09 31.19 8.88
CA GLU A 100 -4.57 31.89 10.08
C GLU A 100 -3.46 32.64 10.85
N GLN A 101 -2.23 32.65 10.35
CA GLN A 101 -1.04 33.26 10.99
C GLN A 101 -0.68 32.66 12.37
N THR A 102 -1.25 31.50 12.71
CA THR A 102 -0.92 30.76 13.95
C THR A 102 0.44 30.07 13.85
N VAL A 103 0.84 29.68 12.64
CA VAL A 103 2.09 28.97 12.35
C VAL A 103 2.89 29.73 11.29
N SER A 104 4.22 29.73 11.41
CA SER A 104 5.07 30.45 10.45
C SER A 104 5.11 29.75 9.08
N VAL A 105 5.24 30.54 8.01
CA VAL A 105 5.39 30.04 6.64
C VAL A 105 6.61 29.12 6.51
N GLY A 106 7.73 29.48 7.14
CA GLY A 106 8.95 28.67 7.13
C GLY A 106 8.72 27.28 7.74
N PHE A 107 7.92 27.17 8.81
CA PHE A 107 7.52 25.87 9.36
C PHE A 107 6.65 25.08 8.37
N GLY A 108 5.67 25.72 7.72
CA GLY A 108 4.82 25.08 6.72
C GLY A 108 5.63 24.50 5.54
N LEU A 109 6.60 25.25 5.03
CA LEU A 109 7.50 24.81 3.96
C LEU A 109 8.40 23.65 4.39
N ALA A 110 9.01 23.74 5.57
CA ALA A 110 9.84 22.67 6.13
C ALA A 110 9.03 21.39 6.36
N TYR A 111 7.85 21.51 6.97
CA TYR A 111 6.94 20.40 7.22
C TYR A 111 6.51 19.72 5.91
N THR A 112 6.16 20.51 4.89
CA THR A 112 5.75 20.01 3.56
C THR A 112 6.88 19.23 2.90
N THR A 113 8.10 19.78 2.95
CA THR A 113 9.30 19.13 2.38
C THR A 113 9.58 17.79 3.06
N VAL A 114 9.52 17.73 4.39
CA VAL A 114 9.69 16.49 5.15
C VAL A 114 8.59 15.48 4.84
N SER A 115 7.33 15.92 4.78
CA SER A 115 6.18 15.05 4.49
C SER A 115 6.28 14.43 3.10
N ILE A 116 6.70 15.21 2.11
CA ILE A 116 6.94 14.72 0.75
C ILE A 116 8.07 13.70 0.74
N TYR A 117 9.18 13.95 1.44
CA TYR A 117 10.26 12.99 1.58
C TYR A 117 9.80 11.66 2.20
N LEU A 118 9.00 11.72 3.26
CA LEU A 118 8.41 10.53 3.88
C LEU A 118 7.49 9.79 2.91
N LEU A 119 6.63 10.50 2.18
CA LEU A 119 5.77 9.91 1.15
C LEU A 119 6.59 9.20 0.06
N PHE A 120 7.66 9.84 -0.45
CA PHE A 120 8.55 9.21 -1.42
C PHE A 120 9.19 7.93 -0.88
N LYS A 121 9.66 7.92 0.38
CA LYS A 121 10.20 6.71 1.01
C LYS A 121 9.15 5.62 1.16
N SER A 122 7.90 5.99 1.42
CA SER A 122 6.78 5.06 1.51
C SER A 122 6.42 4.46 0.16
N LEU A 123 6.42 5.25 -0.91
CA LEU A 123 6.17 4.77 -2.27
C LEU A 123 7.33 3.93 -2.81
N ASP A 124 8.58 4.30 -2.47
CA ASP A 124 9.78 3.52 -2.83
C ASP A 124 9.69 2.09 -2.28
N LEU A 125 9.16 1.91 -1.06
CA LEU A 125 8.89 0.60 -0.47
C LEU A 125 7.86 -0.19 -1.30
N ILE A 126 6.82 0.47 -1.81
CA ILE A 126 5.78 -0.18 -2.63
C ILE A 126 6.35 -0.56 -4.00
N PHE A 127 7.08 0.35 -4.65
CA PHE A 127 7.58 0.13 -6.02
C PHE A 127 8.77 -0.83 -6.10
N LYS A 128 9.56 -0.95 -5.03
CA LYS A 128 10.66 -1.91 -4.96
C LYS A 128 10.23 -3.29 -4.47
N ASP A 129 8.99 -3.44 -4.02
CA ASP A 129 8.49 -4.74 -3.57
C ASP A 129 8.53 -5.75 -4.73
N GLY A 130 8.92 -6.99 -4.42
CA GLY A 130 9.10 -8.06 -5.40
C GLY A 130 7.80 -8.53 -6.04
N GLY A 131 6.64 -8.07 -5.58
CA GLY A 131 5.37 -8.29 -6.25
C GLY A 131 4.86 -9.73 -6.14
N TYR A 132 5.26 -10.48 -5.11
CA TYR A 132 4.89 -11.88 -4.94
C TYR A 132 3.41 -12.01 -4.57
N VAL A 133 2.59 -12.32 -5.58
CA VAL A 133 1.15 -12.59 -5.45
C VAL A 133 0.84 -13.98 -6.00
N PHE A 134 0.04 -14.72 -5.26
CA PHE A 134 -0.43 -16.03 -5.65
C PHE A 134 -1.95 -16.08 -5.60
N GLU A 135 -2.57 -16.74 -6.57
CA GLU A 135 -4.02 -16.91 -6.67
C GLU A 135 -4.41 -18.38 -6.77
N LEU A 136 -5.57 -18.71 -6.21
CA LEU A 136 -6.21 -20.02 -6.28
C LEU A 136 -7.70 -19.82 -6.56
N PRO A 137 -8.35 -20.56 -7.47
CA PRO A 137 -9.80 -20.54 -7.61
C PRO A 137 -10.48 -20.87 -6.28
N TRP A 138 -11.57 -20.17 -5.94
CA TRP A 138 -12.21 -20.34 -4.64
C TRP A 138 -13.71 -19.97 -4.63
N ASP A 139 -14.56 -20.91 -4.24
CA ASP A 139 -15.99 -20.64 -3.99
C ASP A 139 -16.18 -19.62 -2.85
N PRO A 140 -16.88 -18.49 -3.09
CA PRO A 140 -17.25 -17.54 -2.05
C PRO A 140 -18.05 -18.13 -0.88
N LYS A 141 -18.75 -19.26 -1.08
CA LYS A 141 -19.53 -19.95 -0.04
C LYS A 141 -18.64 -20.76 0.90
N VAL A 142 -17.48 -21.21 0.42
CA VAL A 142 -16.53 -21.97 1.23
C VAL A 142 -15.77 -21.01 2.13
N ARG A 143 -15.85 -21.26 3.45
CA ARG A 143 -15.17 -20.44 4.44
C ARG A 143 -13.66 -20.71 4.42
N LEU A 144 -12.90 -19.67 4.69
CA LEU A 144 -11.46 -19.76 4.91
C LEU A 144 -11.18 -20.73 6.08
N PRO A 145 -10.34 -21.76 5.88
CA PRO A 145 -9.99 -22.70 6.94
C PRO A 145 -9.08 -22.01 7.96
N ALA A 146 -9.68 -21.49 9.05
CA ALA A 146 -8.94 -20.81 10.11
C ALA A 146 -7.92 -21.73 10.79
N ASP A 147 -8.21 -23.04 10.87
CA ASP A 147 -7.33 -24.04 11.47
C ASP A 147 -6.06 -24.30 10.63
N ALA A 148 -6.09 -23.96 9.34
CA ALA A 148 -4.94 -24.08 8.42
C ALA A 148 -4.03 -22.84 8.41
N LEU A 149 -4.31 -21.86 9.29
CA LEU A 149 -3.67 -20.53 9.34
C LEU A 149 -2.98 -20.31 10.70
N GLU A 150 -1.82 -20.94 10.91
CA GLU A 150 -1.08 -20.89 12.17
C GLU A 150 -0.42 -19.51 12.41
N ASP A 151 -0.74 -18.89 13.54
CA ASP A 151 -0.34 -17.52 13.93
C ASP A 151 -0.81 -16.40 12.98
N TRP A 152 -1.91 -16.61 12.25
CA TRP A 152 -2.52 -15.55 11.46
C TRP A 152 -3.56 -14.78 12.28
N GLY A 153 -3.57 -13.46 12.13
CA GLY A 153 -4.69 -12.63 12.54
C GLY A 153 -5.85 -12.80 11.56
N VAL A 154 -6.75 -13.75 11.84
CA VAL A 154 -7.97 -13.97 11.06
C VAL A 154 -9.00 -12.90 11.43
N LYS A 155 -9.34 -12.04 10.46
CA LYS A 155 -10.38 -11.00 10.62
C LYS A 155 -11.76 -11.52 10.24
N THR A 156 -11.84 -12.31 9.18
CA THR A 156 -13.08 -12.95 8.72
C THR A 156 -12.75 -14.26 8.02
N THR A 157 -13.61 -15.26 8.23
CA THR A 157 -13.57 -16.53 7.50
C THR A 157 -14.51 -16.55 6.30
N ARG A 158 -15.40 -15.56 6.17
CA ARG A 158 -16.26 -15.41 4.98
C ARG A 158 -15.48 -14.74 3.87
N PHE A 159 -15.73 -15.17 2.63
CA PHE A 159 -15.15 -14.55 1.44
C PHE A 159 -15.35 -13.03 1.46
N SER A 160 -14.26 -12.29 1.29
CA SER A 160 -14.26 -10.84 1.27
C SER A 160 -13.18 -10.35 0.33
N GLN A 161 -13.47 -9.28 -0.41
CA GLN A 161 -12.47 -8.58 -1.22
C GLN A 161 -11.51 -7.71 -0.38
N THR A 162 -11.77 -7.63 0.92
CA THR A 162 -10.87 -7.01 1.91
C THR A 162 -10.02 -8.07 2.60
N THR A 163 -9.01 -7.66 3.37
CA THR A 163 -8.13 -8.59 4.11
C THR A 163 -8.93 -9.54 5.00
N MET A 164 -8.93 -10.84 4.67
CA MET A 164 -9.57 -11.91 5.42
C MET A 164 -8.69 -12.42 6.56
N ALA A 165 -7.41 -12.64 6.28
CA ALA A 165 -6.41 -13.03 7.26
C ALA A 165 -5.08 -12.33 6.98
N MET A 166 -4.30 -12.06 8.01
CA MET A 166 -2.99 -11.43 7.88
C MET A 166 -1.99 -12.00 8.88
N LYS A 167 -0.77 -12.27 8.43
CA LYS A 167 0.39 -12.57 9.28
C LYS A 167 1.44 -11.48 9.11
N ARG A 168 1.90 -10.92 10.22
CA ARG A 168 2.94 -9.87 10.23
C ARG A 168 4.28 -10.47 10.61
N PHE A 169 5.31 -10.18 9.83
CA PHE A 169 6.70 -10.54 10.11
C PHE A 169 7.51 -9.33 10.57
N GLY A 170 7.06 -8.12 10.23
CA GLY A 170 7.57 -6.86 10.71
C GLY A 170 6.60 -5.71 10.45
N SER A 171 7.01 -4.48 10.78
CA SER A 171 6.17 -3.28 10.59
C SER A 171 5.83 -2.98 9.13
N ASN A 172 6.66 -3.46 8.19
CA ASN A 172 6.52 -3.25 6.75
C ASN A 172 6.61 -4.56 5.95
N GLN A 173 6.59 -5.71 6.63
CA GLN A 173 6.66 -7.02 5.99
C GLN A 173 5.53 -7.90 6.54
N PHE A 174 4.60 -8.27 5.67
CA PHE A 174 3.42 -9.02 6.05
C PHE A 174 2.89 -9.80 4.86
N VAL A 175 2.05 -10.77 5.18
CA VAL A 175 1.32 -11.57 4.20
C VAL A 175 -0.15 -11.45 4.52
N GLN A 176 -0.96 -11.29 3.50
CA GLN A 176 -2.40 -11.19 3.64
C GLN A 176 -3.10 -12.13 2.66
N VAL A 177 -4.27 -12.62 3.10
CA VAL A 177 -5.21 -13.36 2.26
C VAL A 177 -6.44 -12.49 2.05
N TYR A 178 -6.89 -12.40 0.80
CA TYR A 178 -8.15 -11.74 0.44
C TYR A 178 -8.74 -12.35 -0.82
N GLY A 179 -10.05 -12.20 -1.01
CA GLY A 179 -10.76 -12.64 -2.20
C GLY A 179 -10.64 -11.63 -3.34
N VAL A 180 -10.71 -12.11 -4.58
CA VAL A 180 -10.77 -11.29 -5.79
C VAL A 180 -11.83 -11.88 -6.70
N VAL A 181 -12.69 -11.04 -7.27
CA VAL A 181 -13.68 -11.45 -8.26
C VAL A 181 -13.24 -10.93 -9.62
N LYS A 182 -13.11 -11.82 -10.59
CA LYS A 182 -12.72 -11.52 -11.98
C LYS A 182 -13.83 -12.02 -12.90
N GLY A 183 -14.74 -11.12 -13.29
CA GLY A 183 -15.94 -11.52 -14.04
C GLY A 183 -16.85 -12.39 -13.18
N GLU A 184 -17.12 -13.62 -13.62
CA GLU A 184 -17.95 -14.59 -12.90
C GLU A 184 -17.14 -15.49 -11.95
N GLU A 185 -15.81 -15.46 -12.03
CA GLU A 185 -14.94 -16.32 -11.23
C GLU A 185 -14.45 -15.62 -9.96
N SER A 186 -14.40 -16.39 -8.87
CA SER A 186 -13.88 -15.95 -7.58
C SER A 186 -12.57 -16.65 -7.28
N TRP A 187 -11.61 -15.88 -6.78
CA TRP A 187 -10.24 -16.29 -6.54
C TRP A 187 -9.83 -15.91 -5.12
N LEU A 188 -9.11 -16.78 -4.45
CA LEU A 188 -8.41 -16.48 -3.21
C LEU A 188 -6.99 -16.02 -3.56
N ARG A 189 -6.56 -14.89 -3.00
CA ARG A 189 -5.26 -14.30 -3.28
C ARG A 189 -4.41 -14.20 -2.01
N ILE A 190 -3.20 -14.74 -2.07
CA ILE A 190 -2.14 -14.53 -1.10
C ILE A 190 -1.23 -13.44 -1.67
N ASP A 191 -1.11 -12.34 -0.93
CA ASP A 191 -0.26 -11.22 -1.27
C ASP A 191 0.82 -11.04 -0.21
N VAL A 192 2.07 -11.14 -0.64
CA VAL A 192 3.24 -10.93 0.20
C VAL A 192 3.77 -9.53 -0.07
N PHE A 193 3.96 -8.78 1.01
CA PHE A 193 4.48 -7.42 0.96
C PHE A 193 5.74 -7.27 1.82
N GLY A 194 6.66 -6.42 1.37
CA GLY A 194 7.92 -6.14 2.04
C GLY A 194 8.98 -7.21 1.77
N CYS A 195 8.93 -7.87 0.61
CA CYS A 195 9.93 -8.85 0.18
C CYS A 195 10.54 -8.41 -1.13
N LEU A 196 11.84 -8.18 -1.15
CA LEU A 196 12.56 -7.74 -2.35
C LEU A 196 12.92 -8.93 -3.23
N ASN A 197 13.35 -10.03 -2.60
CA ASN A 197 13.97 -11.16 -3.29
C ASN A 197 13.36 -12.51 -2.90
N ARG A 198 13.53 -13.51 -3.77
CA ARG A 198 13.06 -14.90 -3.53
C ARG A 198 13.71 -15.57 -2.33
N THR A 199 14.90 -15.14 -1.93
CA THR A 199 15.59 -15.63 -0.74
C THR A 199 14.88 -15.20 0.54
N GLU A 200 14.46 -13.93 0.61
CA GLU A 200 13.65 -13.40 1.72
C GLU A 200 12.31 -14.13 1.80
N LEU A 201 11.63 -14.30 0.66
CA LEU A 201 10.38 -15.07 0.59
C LEU A 201 10.54 -16.50 1.14
N ARG A 202 11.66 -17.16 0.84
CA ARG A 202 11.94 -18.52 1.33
C ARG A 202 12.13 -18.58 2.83
N SER A 203 12.75 -17.55 3.41
CA SER A 203 12.96 -17.43 4.86
C SER A 203 11.68 -17.13 5.64
N LEU A 204 10.61 -16.66 4.97
CA LEU A 204 9.33 -16.46 5.62
C LEU A 204 8.62 -17.80 5.89
N HIS A 205 8.30 -18.01 7.16
CA HIS A 205 7.50 -19.13 7.65
C HIS A 205 6.02 -18.72 7.70
N PHE A 206 5.31 -18.99 6.60
CA PHE A 206 3.92 -18.60 6.44
C PHE A 206 2.99 -19.32 7.41
N GLY A 207 3.28 -20.56 7.83
CA GLY A 207 2.36 -21.34 8.68
C GLY A 207 1.03 -21.63 7.98
N LEU A 208 1.08 -21.84 6.66
CA LEU A 208 -0.08 -22.18 5.83
C LEU A 208 -0.07 -23.69 5.54
N ASP A 209 -1.15 -24.38 5.87
CA ASP A 209 -1.37 -25.73 5.38
C ASP A 209 -1.98 -25.71 3.97
N LEU A 210 -1.10 -25.66 2.97
CA LEU A 210 -1.49 -25.60 1.55
C LEU A 210 -2.32 -26.81 1.09
N ALA A 211 -2.18 -27.97 1.74
CA ALA A 211 -2.93 -29.17 1.39
C ALA A 211 -4.42 -29.00 1.74
N THR A 212 -4.72 -28.43 2.90
CA THR A 212 -6.10 -28.12 3.30
C THR A 212 -6.77 -27.13 2.34
N PHE A 213 -6.05 -26.11 1.87
CA PHE A 213 -6.55 -25.17 0.86
C PHE A 213 -6.84 -25.87 -0.48
N GLN A 214 -5.93 -26.72 -0.95
CA GLN A 214 -6.10 -27.44 -2.20
C GLN A 214 -7.28 -28.43 -2.15
N GLN A 215 -7.44 -29.15 -1.03
CA GLN A 215 -8.56 -30.09 -0.85
C GLN A 215 -9.92 -29.40 -0.85
N LEU A 216 -10.00 -28.20 -0.25
CA LEU A 216 -11.23 -27.41 -0.24
C LEU A 216 -11.55 -26.83 -1.61
N ALA A 217 -10.53 -26.46 -2.40
CA ALA A 217 -10.70 -26.01 -3.77
C ALA A 217 -11.08 -27.15 -4.73
N LEU A 218 -10.53 -28.36 -4.53
CA LEU A 218 -10.81 -29.53 -5.40
C LEU A 218 -12.14 -30.22 -5.11
N LYS A 219 -12.70 -30.11 -3.89
CA LYS A 219 -14.06 -30.57 -3.55
C LYS A 219 -15.18 -29.91 -4.39
N GLU A 220 -14.80 -28.99 -5.26
CA GLU A 220 -15.65 -28.25 -6.19
C GLU A 220 -15.65 -28.85 -7.62
N GLU A 221 -14.68 -29.71 -7.97
CA GLU A 221 -14.63 -30.36 -9.30
C GLU A 221 -15.41 -31.69 -9.38
N GLU A 222 -15.89 -32.22 -8.24
CA GLU A 222 -16.76 -33.42 -8.13
C GLU A 222 -18.23 -33.05 -7.85
#